data_AF-A0A7V5SI62-F1
#
_entry.id   AF-A0A7V5SI62-F1
#
_cell.length_a   1.000
_cell.length_b   1.000
_cell.length_c   1.000
_cell.angle_alpha   90.00
_cell.angle_beta   90.00
_cell.angle_gamma   90.00
#
_symmetry.space_group_name_H-M   'P 1'
#
loop_
_entity.id
_entity.type
_entity.pdbx_description
1 polymer ?
#
loop_
_entity_poly.entity_id
_entity_poly.type
_entity_poly.pdbx_seq_one_letter_code
_entity_poly.pdbx_strand_id
1 'polypeptide(L)'
;MRWSMLGAFLCLSQIAWTQQFEFFTARQGLGTAVQRAQQEGFADAQPFWIAYAGDLPVNFIRPRFDLATGRANYWIYALRSVQRDTTVFYAVVKLSFVGFQAMPLPGLPSPPGLLAQPLSSGWMDSDSLIVMLGQNQTYRDFRQNYPDSLPDLVTLGTGIMPGGTDLAVPLWVMMFSGSPQEPSTTMTCMAWRTSQGAESQCFSQPSGVGEEPVQGIQILPQPASEWVEVDLSEEWCKRVRKVQLLNLMGRSVYQWVPPLGLCRWRLSLPLTAGLYFLQVEAEGMLGRLPLVVFP
;
A
#
# COMPACT_ATOMS: atom_id res chain seq x y z
N MET A 1 -47.15 -40.48 18.88
CA MET A 1 -45.69 -40.20 18.78
C MET A 1 -45.36 -39.82 17.34
N ARG A 2 -45.39 -38.54 16.94
CA ARG A 2 -44.91 -38.10 15.59
C ARG A 2 -44.83 -36.57 15.37
N TRP A 3 -44.78 -35.76 16.43
CA TRP A 3 -44.82 -34.29 16.31
C TRP A 3 -43.60 -33.57 16.92
N SER A 4 -42.64 -34.29 17.50
CA SER A 4 -41.44 -33.72 18.14
C SER A 4 -40.21 -33.60 17.23
N MET A 5 -40.27 -34.07 15.97
CA MET A 5 -39.13 -33.99 15.03
C MET A 5 -39.11 -32.73 14.14
N LEU A 6 -40.22 -32.01 13.99
CA LEU A 6 -40.25 -30.80 13.14
C LEU A 6 -39.72 -29.53 13.84
N GLY A 7 -39.70 -29.49 15.18
CA GLY A 7 -39.20 -28.32 15.93
C GLY A 7 -37.67 -28.19 15.91
N ALA A 8 -36.94 -29.29 15.75
CA ALA A 8 -35.47 -29.27 15.77
C ALA A 8 -34.84 -28.79 14.45
N PHE A 9 -35.58 -28.81 13.34
CA PHE A 9 -35.05 -28.41 12.02
C PHE A 9 -35.11 -26.88 11.79
N LEU A 10 -36.01 -26.17 12.47
CA LEU A 10 -36.17 -24.71 12.34
C LEU A 10 -35.21 -23.89 13.21
N CYS A 11 -34.61 -24.47 14.26
CA CYS A 11 -33.53 -23.82 15.02
C CYS A 11 -32.15 -24.00 14.37
N LEU A 12 -31.99 -24.95 13.45
CA LEU A 12 -30.72 -25.16 12.73
C LEU A 12 -30.56 -24.26 11.50
N SER A 13 -31.65 -23.69 10.97
CA SER A 13 -31.60 -22.75 9.84
C SER A 13 -31.26 -21.31 10.21
N GLN A 14 -31.17 -20.99 11.51
CA GLN A 14 -30.77 -19.66 11.99
C GLN A 14 -29.33 -19.58 12.50
N ILE A 15 -28.55 -20.66 12.36
CA ILE A 15 -27.09 -20.53 12.29
C ILE A 15 -26.76 -19.97 10.91
N ALA A 16 -27.21 -18.72 10.69
CA ALA A 16 -26.83 -17.91 9.56
C ALA A 16 -25.32 -17.75 9.64
N TRP A 17 -24.64 -18.51 8.79
CA TRP A 17 -23.35 -18.31 8.14
C TRP A 17 -22.63 -16.97 8.38
N THR A 18 -22.39 -16.59 9.62
CA THR A 18 -21.18 -15.85 9.94
C THR A 18 -20.06 -16.88 9.84
N GLN A 19 -19.63 -17.17 8.60
CA GLN A 19 -18.31 -17.75 8.39
C GLN A 19 -17.35 -16.75 9.03
N GLN A 20 -16.96 -17.05 10.27
CA GLN A 20 -16.09 -16.21 11.02
C GLN A 20 -14.69 -16.44 10.45
N PHE A 21 -14.28 -15.54 9.57
CA PHE A 21 -12.90 -15.51 9.12
C PHE A 21 -12.01 -15.29 10.34
N GLU A 22 -11.08 -16.21 10.56
CA GLU A 22 -10.10 -16.09 11.63
C GLU A 22 -9.01 -15.11 11.22
N PHE A 23 -8.50 -14.37 12.20
CA PHE A 23 -7.38 -13.46 12.01
C PHE A 23 -6.06 -14.23 12.05
N PHE A 24 -5.19 -13.98 11.08
CA PHE A 24 -3.89 -14.64 10.96
C PHE A 24 -2.81 -13.66 10.46
N THR A 25 -1.54 -13.99 10.72
CA THR A 25 -0.40 -13.20 10.24
C THR A 25 -0.10 -13.50 8.77
N ALA A 26 0.57 -12.58 8.09
CA ALA A 26 0.94 -12.74 6.69
C ALA A 26 1.70 -14.05 6.42
N ARG A 27 2.58 -14.49 7.34
CA ARG A 27 3.34 -15.74 7.15
C ARG A 27 2.48 -16.99 7.22
N GLN A 28 1.45 -16.99 8.06
CA GLN A 28 0.63 -18.18 8.29
C GLN A 28 -0.12 -18.63 7.03
N GLY A 29 -0.56 -17.70 6.18
CA GLY A 29 -1.26 -18.02 4.92
C GLY A 29 -0.35 -18.29 3.72
N LEU A 30 0.94 -17.93 3.79
CA LEU A 30 1.85 -17.99 2.64
C LEU A 30 1.98 -19.41 2.06
N GLY A 31 2.09 -20.41 2.92
CA GLY A 31 2.21 -21.81 2.49
C GLY A 31 1.02 -22.27 1.64
N THR A 32 -0.19 -21.82 1.98
CA THR A 32 -1.41 -22.16 1.22
C THR A 32 -1.43 -21.50 -0.15
N ALA A 33 -1.00 -20.24 -0.27
CA ALA A 33 -0.88 -19.58 -1.57
C ALA A 33 0.14 -20.29 -2.48
N VAL A 34 1.32 -20.63 -1.95
CA VAL A 34 2.35 -21.34 -2.71
C VAL A 34 1.87 -22.73 -3.13
N GLN A 35 1.25 -23.48 -2.22
CA GLN A 35 0.69 -24.80 -2.53
C GLN A 35 -0.37 -24.71 -3.63
N ARG A 36 -1.23 -23.68 -3.58
CA ARG A 36 -2.25 -23.45 -4.60
C ARG A 36 -1.63 -23.16 -5.97
N ALA A 37 -0.61 -22.32 -6.03
CA ALA A 37 0.13 -22.03 -7.27
C ALA A 37 0.77 -23.29 -7.86
N GLN A 38 1.40 -24.12 -7.02
CA GLN A 38 2.00 -25.37 -7.44
C GLN A 38 0.95 -26.35 -7.99
N GLN A 39 -0.23 -26.44 -7.38
CA GLN A 39 -1.35 -27.24 -7.89
C GLN A 39 -1.87 -26.75 -9.24
N GLU A 40 -1.76 -25.45 -9.53
CA GLU A 40 -2.13 -24.83 -10.81
C GLU A 40 -0.98 -24.88 -11.86
N GLY A 41 0.13 -25.56 -11.53
CA GLY A 41 1.23 -25.83 -12.45
C GLY A 41 2.39 -24.82 -12.37
N PHE A 42 2.37 -23.88 -11.42
CA PHE A 42 3.47 -22.94 -11.16
C PHE A 42 4.43 -23.53 -10.11
N ALA A 43 5.14 -24.60 -10.48
CA ALA A 43 5.99 -25.37 -9.55
C ALA A 43 7.13 -24.55 -8.92
N ASP A 44 7.63 -23.54 -9.63
CA ASP A 44 8.70 -22.63 -9.22
C ASP A 44 8.18 -21.29 -8.66
N ALA A 45 6.89 -21.20 -8.32
CA ALA A 45 6.28 -19.98 -7.80
C ALA A 45 6.98 -19.49 -6.52
N GLN A 46 7.50 -18.27 -6.56
CA GLN A 46 8.16 -17.61 -5.42
C GLN A 46 7.38 -16.36 -5.00
N PRO A 47 7.16 -16.13 -3.69
CA PRO A 47 6.52 -14.91 -3.23
C PRO A 47 7.43 -13.72 -3.45
N PHE A 48 6.89 -12.64 -4.01
CA PHE A 48 7.61 -11.36 -4.10
C PHE A 48 6.80 -10.19 -3.51
N TRP A 49 5.51 -10.40 -3.24
CA TRP A 49 4.62 -9.40 -2.68
C TRP A 49 3.54 -10.02 -1.80
N ILE A 50 3.24 -9.36 -0.68
CA ILE A 50 2.13 -9.72 0.20
C ILE A 50 1.37 -8.45 0.54
N ALA A 51 0.04 -8.47 0.54
CA ALA A 51 -0.73 -7.29 0.91
C ALA A 51 -2.06 -7.58 1.59
N TYR A 52 -2.53 -6.60 2.34
CA TYR A 52 -3.89 -6.44 2.81
C TYR A 52 -4.42 -5.11 2.25
N ALA A 53 -5.68 -5.07 1.85
CA ALA A 53 -6.34 -3.87 1.34
C ALA A 53 -7.63 -3.59 2.13
N GLY A 54 -7.80 -2.38 2.66
CA GLY A 54 -9.01 -1.99 3.40
C GLY A 54 -10.27 -2.03 2.52
N ASP A 55 -10.11 -1.82 1.21
CA ASP A 55 -11.18 -1.83 0.22
C ASP A 55 -10.87 -2.82 -0.92
N LEU A 56 -11.02 -4.11 -0.63
CA LEU A 56 -10.90 -5.14 -1.65
C LEU A 56 -12.26 -5.36 -2.33
N PRO A 57 -12.36 -5.31 -3.67
CA PRO A 57 -13.61 -5.52 -4.41
C PRO A 57 -13.95 -7.02 -4.50
N VAL A 58 -13.98 -7.73 -3.37
CA VAL A 58 -14.30 -9.15 -3.28
C VAL A 58 -15.54 -9.31 -2.41
N ASN A 59 -16.69 -9.52 -3.06
CA ASN A 59 -18.05 -9.46 -2.48
C ASN A 59 -18.29 -10.32 -1.22
N PHE A 60 -17.43 -11.29 -0.90
CA PHE A 60 -17.62 -12.22 0.22
C PHE A 60 -16.63 -12.01 1.39
N ILE A 61 -15.61 -11.16 1.23
CA ILE A 61 -14.67 -10.82 2.31
C ILE A 61 -14.97 -9.40 2.73
N ARG A 62 -15.24 -9.18 4.02
CA ARG A 62 -15.24 -7.83 4.61
C ARG A 62 -13.83 -7.59 5.16
N PRO A 63 -12.97 -6.78 4.54
CA PRO A 63 -11.62 -6.56 5.01
C PRO A 63 -11.57 -6.12 6.47
N ARG A 64 -10.71 -6.76 7.26
CA ARG A 64 -10.41 -6.35 8.63
C ARG A 64 -8.95 -6.58 8.96
N PHE A 65 -8.31 -5.55 9.51
CA PHE A 65 -6.96 -5.60 10.04
C PHE A 65 -7.00 -5.26 11.53
N ASP A 66 -6.42 -6.12 12.36
CA ASP A 66 -6.27 -5.90 13.78
C ASP A 66 -4.93 -5.22 14.07
N LEU A 67 -4.99 -3.92 14.36
CA LEU A 67 -3.83 -3.09 14.69
C LEU A 67 -3.18 -3.42 16.04
N ALA A 68 -3.80 -4.25 16.89
CA ALA A 68 -3.19 -4.71 18.14
C ALA A 68 -2.30 -5.94 17.91
N THR A 69 -2.69 -6.82 16.99
CA THR A 69 -2.01 -8.11 16.76
C THR A 69 -1.26 -8.19 15.43
N GLY A 70 -1.47 -7.23 14.52
CA GLY A 70 -0.90 -7.26 13.17
C GLY A 70 -1.47 -8.39 12.31
N ARG A 71 -2.68 -8.86 12.63
CA ARG A 71 -3.35 -9.94 11.92
C ARG A 71 -4.45 -9.38 11.05
N ALA A 72 -4.73 -10.06 9.95
CA ALA A 72 -5.86 -9.75 9.09
C ALA A 72 -6.73 -10.99 8.90
N ASN A 73 -7.99 -10.78 8.54
CA ASN A 73 -8.90 -11.87 8.20
C ASN A 73 -8.66 -12.44 6.78
N TYR A 74 -7.81 -11.79 6.00
CA TYR A 74 -7.29 -12.29 4.72
C TYR A 74 -5.96 -11.61 4.37
N TRP A 75 -5.21 -12.22 3.45
CA TRP A 75 -4.01 -11.65 2.84
C TRP A 75 -3.96 -11.98 1.35
N ILE A 76 -3.41 -11.08 0.55
CA ILE A 76 -3.15 -11.25 -0.88
C ILE A 76 -1.68 -11.61 -1.03
N TYR A 77 -1.38 -12.60 -1.86
CA TYR A 77 -0.01 -13.00 -2.18
C TYR A 77 0.17 -12.92 -3.68
N ALA A 78 1.18 -12.18 -4.13
CA ALA A 78 1.65 -12.29 -5.52
C ALA A 78 2.86 -13.22 -5.57
N LEU A 79 2.75 -14.22 -6.42
CA LEU A 79 3.79 -15.22 -6.65
C LEU A 79 4.24 -15.13 -8.10
N ARG A 80 5.55 -15.12 -8.33
CA ARG A 80 6.15 -15.11 -9.66
C ARG A 80 6.70 -16.49 -10.00
N SER A 81 6.34 -17.00 -11.17
CA SER A 81 6.99 -18.16 -11.80
C SER A 81 7.98 -17.64 -12.84
N VAL A 82 9.26 -17.97 -12.68
CA VAL A 82 10.31 -17.57 -13.62
C VAL A 82 10.21 -18.41 -14.89
N GLN A 83 9.91 -19.70 -14.76
CA GLN A 83 9.76 -20.63 -15.88
C GLN A 83 8.63 -20.24 -16.82
N ARG A 84 7.54 -19.67 -16.29
CA ARG A 84 6.38 -19.23 -17.08
C ARG A 84 6.34 -17.73 -17.35
N ASP A 85 7.32 -16.98 -16.84
CA ASP A 85 7.35 -15.51 -16.81
C ASP A 85 5.98 -14.88 -16.49
N THR A 86 5.33 -15.42 -15.46
CA THR A 86 3.95 -15.06 -15.10
C THR A 86 3.87 -14.80 -13.61
N THR A 87 3.06 -13.80 -13.24
CA THR A 87 2.65 -13.54 -11.87
C THR A 87 1.21 -14.00 -11.66
N VAL A 88 0.98 -14.68 -10.55
CA VAL A 88 -0.34 -15.10 -10.09
C VAL A 88 -0.63 -14.50 -8.72
N PHE A 89 -1.90 -14.19 -8.46
CA PHE A 89 -2.35 -13.60 -7.22
C PHE A 89 -3.36 -14.50 -6.53
N TYR A 90 -3.22 -14.65 -5.21
CA TYR A 90 -4.16 -15.40 -4.39
C TYR A 90 -4.59 -14.58 -3.18
N ALA A 91 -5.90 -14.49 -2.94
CA ALA A 91 -6.43 -14.14 -1.63
C ALA A 91 -6.46 -15.41 -0.77
N VAL A 92 -5.78 -15.39 0.37
CA VAL A 92 -5.88 -16.44 1.39
C VAL A 92 -6.77 -15.94 2.51
N VAL A 93 -7.67 -16.81 2.96
CA VAL A 93 -8.52 -16.63 4.14
C VAL A 93 -8.37 -17.83 5.06
N LYS A 94 -8.71 -17.67 6.34
CA LYS A 94 -8.75 -18.78 7.30
C LYS A 94 -10.17 -18.98 7.82
N LEU A 95 -10.73 -20.17 7.61
CA LEU A 95 -12.04 -20.57 8.09
C LEU A 95 -11.88 -21.52 9.28
N SER A 96 -12.64 -21.33 10.36
CA SER A 96 -12.44 -22.08 11.62
C SER A 96 -12.47 -23.61 11.51
N PHE A 97 -13.23 -24.17 10.56
CA PHE A 97 -13.34 -25.63 10.40
C PHE A 97 -12.64 -26.17 9.15
N VAL A 98 -12.40 -25.32 8.15
CA VAL A 98 -11.80 -25.73 6.86
C VAL A 98 -10.30 -25.41 6.81
N GLY A 99 -9.82 -24.55 7.72
CA GLY A 99 -8.45 -24.05 7.71
C GLY A 99 -8.24 -22.98 6.64
N PHE A 100 -7.01 -22.90 6.12
CA PHE A 100 -6.65 -21.93 5.11
C PHE A 100 -7.20 -22.29 3.74
N GLN A 101 -7.76 -21.30 3.05
CA GLN A 101 -8.26 -21.42 1.68
C GLN A 101 -7.61 -20.33 0.83
N ALA A 102 -7.10 -20.69 -0.35
CA ALA A 102 -6.53 -19.76 -1.31
C ALA A 102 -7.45 -19.66 -2.54
N MET A 103 -7.79 -18.43 -2.94
CA MET A 103 -8.67 -18.12 -4.05
C MET A 103 -7.89 -17.30 -5.07
N PRO A 104 -7.86 -17.68 -6.36
CA PRO A 104 -7.17 -16.91 -7.38
C PRO A 104 -7.84 -15.54 -7.57
N LEU A 105 -7.04 -14.49 -7.75
CA LEU A 105 -7.48 -13.13 -8.05
C LEU A 105 -7.03 -12.75 -9.46
N PRO A 106 -7.84 -13.01 -10.51
CA PRO A 106 -7.48 -12.63 -11.86
C PRO A 106 -7.54 -11.11 -12.03
N GLY A 107 -6.66 -10.56 -12.88
CA GLY A 107 -6.74 -9.16 -13.32
C GLY A 107 -6.21 -8.12 -12.34
N LEU A 108 -5.55 -8.52 -11.25
CA LEU A 108 -4.82 -7.55 -10.42
C LEU A 108 -3.57 -7.06 -11.17
N PRO A 109 -3.33 -5.74 -11.24
CA PRO A 109 -2.09 -5.21 -11.80
C PRO A 109 -0.91 -5.58 -10.91
N SER A 110 0.28 -5.62 -11.51
CA SER A 110 1.52 -5.74 -10.74
C SER A 110 1.62 -4.60 -9.73
N PRO A 111 2.04 -4.87 -8.47
CA PRO A 111 2.17 -3.83 -7.45
C PRO A 111 3.14 -2.74 -7.90
N PRO A 112 2.74 -1.45 -7.90
CA PRO A 112 3.62 -0.37 -8.30
C PRO A 112 4.75 -0.14 -7.28
N GLY A 113 5.93 0.27 -7.76
CA GLY A 113 7.00 0.79 -6.91
C GLY A 113 7.79 -0.25 -6.09
N LEU A 114 7.45 -1.55 -6.16
CA LEU A 114 8.20 -2.62 -5.51
C LEU A 114 9.04 -3.38 -6.52
N LEU A 115 10.26 -3.76 -6.11
CA LEU A 115 11.11 -4.59 -6.95
C LEU A 115 10.44 -5.97 -7.10
N ALA A 116 10.32 -6.45 -8.34
CA ALA A 116 9.77 -7.78 -8.65
C ALA A 116 10.72 -8.94 -8.25
N GLN A 117 11.54 -8.71 -7.22
CA GLN A 117 12.49 -9.65 -6.65
C GLN A 117 11.80 -10.49 -5.58
N PRO A 118 12.04 -11.81 -5.56
CA PRO A 118 11.51 -12.70 -4.53
C PRO A 118 11.82 -12.20 -3.12
N LEU A 119 10.86 -12.37 -2.21
CA LEU A 119 11.01 -12.09 -0.79
C LEU A 119 11.98 -13.11 -0.18
N SER A 120 13.03 -12.62 0.48
CA SER A 120 13.98 -13.48 1.20
C SER A 120 13.33 -14.14 2.40
N SER A 121 13.70 -15.36 2.77
CA SER A 121 13.05 -16.10 3.89
C SER A 121 13.11 -15.40 5.26
N GLY A 122 14.01 -14.43 5.43
CA GLY A 122 14.25 -13.68 6.67
C GLY A 122 13.41 -12.43 6.87
N TRP A 123 12.35 -12.19 6.08
CA TRP A 123 11.47 -11.03 6.26
C TRP A 123 10.80 -11.04 7.65
N MET A 124 10.38 -9.87 8.12
CA MET A 124 9.68 -9.71 9.40
C MET A 124 8.18 -9.98 9.24
N ASP A 125 7.52 -10.74 10.11
CA ASP A 125 6.07 -10.99 9.97
C ASP A 125 5.18 -9.80 10.38
N SER A 126 3.88 -9.84 10.04
CA SER A 126 2.95 -8.72 10.20
C SER A 126 2.62 -8.39 11.67
N ASP A 127 2.80 -9.33 12.59
CA ASP A 127 2.71 -9.09 14.04
C ASP A 127 3.88 -8.24 14.55
N SER A 128 5.09 -8.57 14.10
CA SER A 128 6.32 -7.88 14.41
C SER A 128 6.32 -6.47 13.81
N LEU A 129 5.69 -6.28 12.64
CA LEU A 129 5.44 -4.95 12.07
C LEU A 129 4.70 -4.06 13.08
N ILE A 130 3.56 -4.52 13.63
CA ILE A 130 2.78 -3.72 14.57
C ILE A 130 3.56 -3.43 15.86
N VAL A 131 4.31 -4.41 16.37
CA VAL A 131 5.19 -4.18 17.54
C VAL A 131 6.19 -3.06 17.27
N MET A 132 6.79 -3.02 16.08
CA MET A 132 7.73 -1.98 15.70
C MET A 132 7.08 -0.62 15.48
N LEU A 133 5.94 -0.57 14.80
CA LEU A 133 5.21 0.68 14.63
C LEU A 133 4.78 1.25 15.98
N GLY A 134 4.40 0.41 16.94
CA GLY A 134 4.06 0.82 18.32
C GLY A 134 5.23 1.47 19.08
N GLN A 135 6.47 1.27 18.64
CA GLN A 135 7.66 1.93 19.20
C GLN A 135 7.95 3.28 18.54
N ASN A 136 7.38 3.55 17.36
CA ASN A 136 7.57 4.79 16.62
C ASN A 136 6.69 5.91 17.20
N GLN A 137 7.30 7.05 17.57
CA GLN A 137 6.58 8.17 18.19
C GLN A 137 5.50 8.75 17.27
N THR A 138 5.82 9.01 16.00
CA THR A 138 4.86 9.56 15.02
C THR A 138 3.64 8.66 14.84
N TYR A 139 3.85 7.33 14.80
CA TYR A 139 2.75 6.37 14.76
C TYR A 139 1.89 6.46 16.03
N ARG A 140 2.51 6.47 17.22
CA ARG A 140 1.78 6.58 18.49
C ARG A 140 0.92 7.85 18.54
N ASP A 141 1.49 8.98 18.15
CA ASP A 141 0.78 10.27 18.14
C ASP A 141 -0.41 10.23 17.17
N PHE A 142 -0.21 9.70 15.95
CA PHE A 142 -1.29 9.52 14.99
C PHE A 142 -2.40 8.61 15.53
N ARG A 143 -2.04 7.48 16.17
CA ARG A 143 -3.02 6.55 16.74
C ARG A 143 -3.78 7.12 17.95
N GLN A 144 -3.16 8.02 18.71
CA GLN A 144 -3.82 8.73 19.80
C GLN A 144 -4.83 9.75 19.27
N ASN A 145 -4.48 10.47 18.20
CA ASN A 145 -5.34 11.47 17.59
C ASN A 145 -6.46 10.87 16.73
N TYR A 146 -6.22 9.73 16.08
CA TYR A 146 -7.16 9.07 15.16
C TYR A 146 -7.36 7.58 15.52
N PRO A 147 -7.93 7.26 16.69
CA PRO A 147 -8.04 5.88 17.19
C PRO A 147 -8.91 4.97 16.30
N ASP A 148 -9.84 5.55 15.54
CA ASP A 148 -10.74 4.80 14.65
C ASP A 148 -10.19 4.64 13.22
N SER A 149 -9.01 5.21 12.92
CA SER A 149 -8.39 5.01 11.60
C SER A 149 -8.01 3.53 11.40
N LEU A 150 -8.16 3.03 10.18
CA LEU A 150 -7.76 1.68 9.78
C LEU A 150 -6.81 1.80 8.59
N PRO A 151 -5.88 0.85 8.40
CA PRO A 151 -4.98 0.91 7.26
C PRO A 151 -5.75 0.54 5.97
N ASP A 152 -5.62 1.35 4.93
CA ASP A 152 -6.18 1.03 3.60
C ASP A 152 -5.28 0.06 2.84
N LEU A 153 -3.99 0.06 3.15
CA LEU A 153 -3.02 -0.82 2.52
C LEU A 153 -1.96 -1.22 3.55
N VAL A 154 -1.70 -2.51 3.66
CA VAL A 154 -0.53 -3.04 4.37
C VAL A 154 0.17 -3.98 3.42
N THR A 155 1.37 -3.65 2.99
CA THR A 155 2.07 -4.38 1.95
C THR A 155 3.51 -4.71 2.35
N LEU A 156 3.98 -5.88 1.96
CA LEU A 156 5.37 -6.32 2.03
C LEU A 156 5.88 -6.57 0.61
N GLY A 157 7.00 -5.98 0.27
CA GLY A 157 7.75 -6.31 -0.93
C GLY A 157 9.24 -6.09 -0.73
N THR A 158 10.01 -6.32 -1.78
CA THR A 158 11.43 -5.96 -1.79
C THR A 158 11.56 -4.51 -2.25
N GLY A 159 12.19 -3.67 -1.44
CA GLY A 159 12.35 -2.24 -1.71
C GLY A 159 13.72 -1.72 -1.25
N ILE A 160 14.04 -0.48 -1.64
CA ILE A 160 15.26 0.20 -1.18
C ILE A 160 14.96 0.88 0.16
N MET A 161 15.88 0.76 1.13
CA MET A 161 15.73 1.40 2.44
C MET A 161 15.69 2.93 2.33
N PRO A 162 14.81 3.62 3.08
CA PRO A 162 14.86 5.07 3.20
C PRO A 162 16.23 5.55 3.71
N GLY A 163 16.89 6.43 2.96
CA GLY A 163 18.19 7.02 3.34
C GLY A 163 19.39 6.06 3.29
N GLY A 164 19.21 4.82 2.81
CA GLY A 164 20.25 3.80 2.77
C GLY A 164 21.05 3.76 1.47
N THR A 165 22.08 2.90 1.46
CA THR A 165 22.69 2.38 0.23
C THR A 165 21.63 1.63 -0.58
N ASP A 166 21.80 1.46 -1.91
CA ASP A 166 20.88 0.76 -2.84
C ASP A 166 20.63 -0.73 -2.50
N LEU A 167 20.72 -1.14 -1.23
CA LEU A 167 20.45 -2.46 -0.72
C LEU A 167 18.94 -2.72 -0.69
N ALA A 168 18.53 -3.69 -1.49
CA ALA A 168 17.18 -4.20 -1.51
C ALA A 168 16.89 -5.03 -0.26
N VAL A 169 15.87 -4.65 0.52
CA VAL A 169 15.43 -5.36 1.73
C VAL A 169 13.92 -5.61 1.69
N PRO A 170 13.42 -6.65 2.39
CA PRO A 170 12.00 -6.78 2.66
C PRO A 170 11.49 -5.58 3.47
N LEU A 171 10.57 -4.83 2.89
CA LEU A 171 10.05 -3.58 3.42
C LEU A 171 8.53 -3.69 3.55
N TRP A 172 8.04 -3.53 4.79
CA TRP A 172 6.63 -3.28 5.03
C TRP A 172 6.30 -1.82 4.79
N VAL A 173 5.17 -1.58 4.15
CA VAL A 173 4.54 -0.26 4.02
C VAL A 173 3.10 -0.37 4.50
N MET A 174 2.70 0.49 5.43
CA MET A 174 1.34 0.59 5.96
C MET A 174 0.83 2.00 5.71
N MET A 175 -0.29 2.12 5.02
CA MET A 175 -0.89 3.39 4.63
C MET A 175 -2.26 3.55 5.28
N PHE A 176 -2.51 4.75 5.78
CA PHE A 176 -3.78 5.24 6.28
C PHE A 176 -4.19 6.45 5.44
N SER A 177 -5.42 6.45 4.94
CA SER A 177 -5.98 7.38 3.97
C SER A 177 -7.27 7.91 4.56
N GLY A 178 -7.13 8.90 5.43
CA GLY A 178 -8.23 9.47 6.17
C GLY A 178 -8.56 8.70 7.45
N SER A 179 -9.18 9.42 8.38
CA SER A 179 -9.94 8.83 9.48
C SER A 179 -11.42 9.21 9.33
N PRO A 180 -12.35 8.48 9.95
CA PRO A 180 -13.76 8.88 9.97
C PRO A 180 -13.99 10.30 10.52
N GLN A 181 -13.07 10.76 11.39
CA GLN A 181 -13.12 12.04 12.08
C GLN A 181 -12.49 13.16 11.23
N GLU A 182 -11.44 12.82 10.50
CA GLU A 182 -10.70 13.73 9.61
C GLU A 182 -10.26 12.95 8.35
N PRO A 183 -11.08 12.95 7.29
CA PRO A 183 -10.78 12.26 6.04
C PRO A 183 -9.50 12.77 5.35
N SER A 184 -9.10 13.99 5.72
CA SER A 184 -7.89 14.64 5.26
C SER A 184 -6.69 14.40 6.19
N THR A 185 -6.60 13.28 6.92
CA THR A 185 -5.32 12.87 7.53
C THR A 185 -4.77 11.61 6.88
N THR A 186 -3.52 11.64 6.41
CA THR A 186 -2.83 10.45 5.91
C THR A 186 -1.63 10.11 6.77
N MET A 187 -1.31 8.81 6.81
CA MET A 187 -0.05 8.36 7.37
C MET A 187 0.51 7.24 6.52
N THR A 188 1.79 7.32 6.22
CA THR A 188 2.55 6.22 5.63
C THR A 188 3.64 5.81 6.60
N CYS A 189 3.61 4.55 7.01
CA CYS A 189 4.61 3.92 7.83
C CYS A 189 5.38 2.90 7.02
N MET A 190 6.68 2.84 7.24
CA MET A 190 7.60 1.88 6.66
C MET A 190 8.30 1.13 7.80
N ALA A 191 8.50 -0.17 7.65
CA ALA A 191 9.27 -0.95 8.62
C ALA A 191 10.07 -2.04 7.92
N TRP A 192 11.33 -2.20 8.33
CA TRP A 192 12.26 -3.14 7.71
C TRP A 192 13.16 -3.78 8.77
N ARG A 193 13.80 -4.89 8.39
CA ARG A 193 14.79 -5.57 9.22
C ARG A 193 16.09 -5.74 8.43
N THR A 194 17.20 -5.33 9.03
CA THR A 194 18.56 -5.52 8.54
C THR A 194 19.30 -6.51 9.43
N SER A 195 20.57 -6.76 9.13
CA SER A 195 21.47 -7.52 10.02
C SER A 195 21.76 -6.79 11.35
N GLN A 196 21.57 -5.48 11.41
CA GLN A 196 21.87 -4.66 12.59
C GLN A 196 20.68 -4.52 13.54
N GLY A 197 19.47 -4.77 13.05
CA GLY A 197 18.25 -4.62 13.83
C GLY A 197 17.04 -4.42 12.96
N ALA A 198 15.94 -4.00 13.58
CA ALA A 198 14.73 -3.66 12.88
C ALA A 198 14.37 -2.20 13.16
N GLU A 199 13.98 -1.48 12.11
CA GLU A 199 13.72 -0.04 12.16
C GLU A 199 12.36 0.29 11.53
N SER A 200 11.75 1.39 11.98
CA SER A 200 10.52 1.89 11.40
C SER A 200 10.55 3.41 11.27
N GLN A 201 9.91 3.89 10.21
CA GLN A 201 9.76 5.32 9.93
C GLN A 201 8.33 5.60 9.51
N CYS A 202 7.71 6.60 10.13
CA CYS A 202 6.35 7.00 9.83
C CYS A 202 6.32 8.48 9.47
N PHE A 203 5.53 8.80 8.46
CA PHE A 203 5.25 10.14 7.99
C PHE A 203 3.75 10.36 8.14
N SER A 204 3.37 11.24 9.06
CA SER A 204 2.00 11.72 9.19
C SER A 204 1.94 13.08 8.52
N GLN A 205 1.09 13.20 7.51
CA GLN A 205 0.78 14.50 6.89
C GLN A 205 -0.75 14.65 6.94
N PRO A 206 -1.30 15.85 7.15
CA PRO A 206 -2.65 16.11 6.69
C PRO A 206 -2.72 15.66 5.21
N SER A 207 -3.68 14.84 4.80
CA SER A 207 -4.06 14.64 3.39
C SER A 207 -4.53 15.92 2.72
N GLY A 208 -4.63 17.04 3.45
CA GLY A 208 -4.44 18.33 2.81
C GLY A 208 -3.01 18.38 2.29
N VAL A 209 -2.82 18.34 0.97
CA VAL A 209 -1.60 18.85 0.33
C VAL A 209 -1.29 20.21 0.96
N GLY A 210 -0.40 20.17 1.94
CA GLY A 210 -0.39 21.10 3.07
C GLY A 210 0.83 20.85 3.95
N GLU A 211 1.93 20.40 3.33
CA GLU A 211 3.17 21.16 3.55
C GLU A 211 2.81 22.59 3.14
N GLU A 212 3.09 23.60 3.96
CA GLU A 212 2.80 25.01 3.65
C GLU A 212 2.94 25.18 2.14
N PRO A 213 1.86 25.46 1.39
CA PRO A 213 1.91 25.47 -0.06
C PRO A 213 3.12 26.31 -0.39
N VAL A 214 4.14 25.71 -1.06
CA VAL A 214 5.32 26.45 -1.46
C VAL A 214 4.75 27.69 -2.14
N GLN A 215 4.83 28.85 -1.48
CA GLN A 215 3.85 29.90 -1.75
C GLN A 215 3.94 30.24 -3.23
N GLY A 216 2.82 30.06 -3.94
CA GLY A 216 2.79 30.24 -5.38
C GLY A 216 3.22 29.03 -6.22
N ILE A 217 3.01 27.81 -5.74
CA ILE A 217 2.94 26.60 -6.59
C ILE A 217 1.69 25.80 -6.22
N GLN A 218 0.88 25.46 -7.22
CA GLN A 218 -0.29 24.60 -7.10
C GLN A 218 -0.26 23.52 -8.17
N ILE A 219 -0.79 22.34 -7.85
CA ILE A 219 -0.90 21.20 -8.76
C ILE A 219 -2.32 20.64 -8.76
N LEU A 220 -2.91 20.47 -9.94
CA LEU A 220 -4.31 20.07 -10.10
C LEU A 220 -4.50 19.17 -11.35
N PRO A 221 -5.32 18.12 -11.33
CA PRO A 221 -5.96 17.55 -10.16
C PRO A 221 -4.95 16.80 -9.28
N GLN A 222 -5.31 16.66 -8.01
CA GLN A 222 -4.66 15.75 -7.08
C GLN A 222 -5.76 14.92 -6.40
N PRO A 223 -5.80 13.58 -6.58
CA PRO A 223 -4.90 12.75 -7.39
C PRO A 223 -4.90 13.08 -8.89
N ALA A 224 -3.75 12.93 -9.54
CA ALA A 224 -3.59 13.05 -10.99
C ALA A 224 -3.80 11.69 -11.68
N SER A 225 -4.22 11.70 -12.94
CA SER A 225 -4.27 10.48 -13.78
C SER A 225 -3.23 10.60 -14.90
N GLU A 226 -3.67 10.96 -16.11
CA GLU A 226 -2.82 11.08 -17.29
C GLU A 226 -2.05 12.40 -17.36
N TRP A 227 -2.48 13.39 -16.58
CA TRP A 227 -1.91 14.73 -16.60
C TRP A 227 -2.04 15.41 -15.24
N VAL A 228 -1.17 16.40 -15.03
CA VAL A 228 -1.26 17.37 -13.94
C VAL A 228 -1.04 18.77 -14.49
N GLU A 229 -1.87 19.71 -14.10
CA GLU A 229 -1.67 21.14 -14.32
C GLU A 229 -0.82 21.70 -13.20
N VAL A 230 0.23 22.43 -13.57
CA VAL A 230 1.08 23.17 -12.65
C VAL A 230 0.72 24.64 -12.78
N ASP A 231 0.34 25.26 -11.67
CA ASP A 231 0.01 26.68 -11.60
C ASP A 231 1.01 27.37 -10.66
N LEU A 232 1.80 28.28 -11.21
CA LEU A 232 2.83 29.03 -10.52
C LEU A 232 2.38 30.47 -10.30
N SER A 233 2.74 31.05 -9.16
CA SER A 233 2.72 32.50 -8.98
C SER A 233 3.67 33.18 -9.95
N GLU A 234 3.47 34.49 -10.13
CA GLU A 234 4.30 35.31 -11.01
C GLU A 234 5.79 35.28 -10.64
N GLU A 235 6.13 35.17 -9.35
CA GLU A 235 7.52 35.08 -8.88
C GLU A 235 8.20 33.78 -9.36
N TRP A 236 7.54 32.65 -9.16
CA TRP A 236 8.02 31.34 -9.60
C TRP A 236 8.09 31.27 -11.13
N CYS A 237 7.04 31.70 -11.81
CA CYS A 237 6.88 31.66 -13.26
C CYS A 237 8.00 32.37 -14.03
N LYS A 238 8.49 33.51 -13.54
CA LYS A 238 9.58 34.27 -14.19
C LYS A 238 10.95 33.62 -14.02
N ARG A 239 11.12 32.83 -12.96
CA ARG A 239 12.42 32.27 -12.56
C ARG A 239 12.53 30.78 -12.79
N VAL A 240 11.42 30.10 -13.08
CA VAL A 240 11.41 28.65 -13.27
C VAL A 240 12.34 28.26 -14.41
N ARG A 241 13.13 27.22 -14.17
CA ARG A 241 14.09 26.67 -15.14
C ARG A 241 13.73 25.25 -15.50
N LYS A 242 13.18 24.50 -14.54
CA LYS A 242 13.03 23.06 -14.66
C LYS A 242 11.89 22.56 -13.78
N VAL A 243 11.14 21.61 -14.29
CA VAL A 243 10.22 20.80 -13.48
C VAL A 243 10.61 19.33 -13.65
N GLN A 244 10.66 18.59 -12.56
CA GLN A 244 10.99 17.17 -12.56
C GLN A 244 9.95 16.39 -11.80
N LEU A 245 9.72 15.16 -12.23
CA LEU A 245 8.97 14.19 -11.46
C LEU A 245 9.97 13.22 -10.86
N LEU A 246 9.92 13.10 -9.55
CA LEU A 246 10.76 12.21 -8.77
C LEU A 246 9.92 11.04 -8.27
N ASN A 247 10.46 9.84 -8.29
CA ASN A 247 9.85 8.73 -7.56
C ASN A 247 10.09 8.85 -6.05
N LEU A 248 9.53 7.93 -5.26
CA LEU A 248 9.73 7.87 -3.81
C LEU A 248 11.21 7.77 -3.38
N MET A 249 12.10 7.33 -4.26
CA MET A 249 13.54 7.23 -4.01
C MET A 249 14.29 8.53 -4.36
N GLY A 250 13.58 9.60 -4.71
CA GLY A 250 14.16 10.89 -5.14
C GLY A 250 14.81 10.86 -6.52
N ARG A 251 14.70 9.75 -7.27
CA ARG A 251 15.25 9.65 -8.62
C ARG A 251 14.31 10.33 -9.61
N SER A 252 14.86 11.21 -10.44
CA SER A 252 14.12 11.85 -11.52
C SER A 252 13.67 10.80 -12.54
N VAL A 253 12.36 10.58 -12.64
CA VAL A 253 11.74 9.71 -13.64
C VAL A 253 11.37 10.48 -14.90
N TYR A 254 11.09 11.78 -14.77
CA TYR A 254 10.81 12.63 -15.91
C TYR A 254 11.24 14.08 -15.65
N GLN A 255 11.49 14.83 -16.72
CA GLN A 255 11.87 16.23 -16.66
C GLN A 255 11.19 17.02 -17.78
N TRP A 256 10.69 18.20 -17.44
CA TRP A 256 10.13 19.17 -18.38
C TRP A 256 10.88 20.49 -18.28
N VAL A 257 10.93 21.19 -19.41
CA VAL A 257 11.32 22.60 -19.48
C VAL A 257 10.04 23.42 -19.56
N PRO A 258 9.74 24.26 -18.55
CA PRO A 258 8.54 25.08 -18.57
C PRO A 258 8.49 26.03 -19.77
N PRO A 259 7.31 26.24 -20.36
CA PRO A 259 7.15 27.25 -21.40
C PRO A 259 7.42 28.65 -20.86
N LEU A 260 8.25 29.41 -21.57
CA LEU A 260 8.62 30.79 -21.19
C LEU A 260 7.38 31.69 -21.09
N GLY A 261 7.21 32.36 -19.94
CA GLY A 261 6.15 33.35 -19.74
C GLY A 261 4.75 32.79 -19.48
N LEU A 262 4.58 31.46 -19.43
CA LEU A 262 3.34 30.83 -19.00
C LEU A 262 3.48 30.40 -17.55
N CYS A 263 2.56 30.85 -16.71
CA CYS A 263 2.54 30.51 -15.29
C CYS A 263 1.67 29.29 -15.00
N ARG A 264 0.85 28.89 -15.97
CA ARG A 264 0.00 27.72 -15.90
C ARG A 264 0.19 26.85 -17.12
N TRP A 265 0.47 25.57 -16.92
CA TRP A 265 0.61 24.62 -18.01
C TRP A 265 0.33 23.19 -17.56
N ARG A 266 0.03 22.33 -18.54
CA ARG A 266 -0.27 20.92 -18.32
C ARG A 266 0.94 20.04 -18.61
N LEU A 267 1.23 19.12 -17.70
CA LEU A 267 2.23 18.08 -17.84
C LEU A 267 1.53 16.74 -18.07
N SER A 268 1.86 16.07 -19.17
CA SER A 268 1.47 14.68 -19.39
C SER A 268 2.33 13.77 -18.52
N LEU A 269 1.71 12.82 -17.81
CA LEU A 269 2.37 11.93 -16.86
C LEU A 269 2.58 10.55 -17.53
N PRO A 270 3.83 10.17 -17.86
CA PRO A 270 4.10 8.92 -18.57
C PRO A 270 4.31 7.76 -17.60
N LEU A 271 3.39 7.53 -16.65
CA LEU A 271 3.67 6.71 -15.47
C LEU A 271 2.53 5.79 -15.06
N THR A 272 2.90 4.72 -14.37
CA THR A 272 2.00 3.83 -13.64
C THR A 272 1.48 4.51 -12.38
N ALA A 273 0.32 4.07 -11.89
CA ALA A 273 -0.23 4.52 -10.62
C ALA A 273 0.80 4.42 -9.47
N GLY A 274 0.89 5.43 -8.62
CA GLY A 274 1.88 5.48 -7.55
C GLY A 274 2.06 6.85 -6.91
N LEU A 275 2.94 6.92 -5.92
CA LEU A 275 3.32 8.15 -5.24
C LEU A 275 4.61 8.71 -5.87
N TYR A 276 4.59 10.00 -6.17
CA TYR A 276 5.68 10.75 -6.78
C TYR A 276 5.85 12.11 -6.09
N PHE A 277 6.89 12.85 -6.47
CA PHE A 277 7.08 14.24 -6.10
C PHE A 277 7.34 15.07 -7.35
N LEU A 278 6.55 16.12 -7.56
CA LEU A 278 6.83 17.14 -8.55
C LEU A 278 7.78 18.17 -7.95
N GLN A 279 9.02 18.24 -8.44
CA GLN A 279 10.01 19.24 -8.06
C GLN A 279 10.03 20.38 -9.08
N VAL A 280 9.80 21.61 -8.64
CA VAL A 280 9.92 22.84 -9.43
C VAL A 280 11.21 23.54 -9.00
N GLU A 281 12.13 23.73 -9.94
CA GLU A 281 13.41 24.40 -9.72
C GLU A 281 13.40 25.74 -10.48
N ALA A 282 13.63 26.81 -9.73
CA ALA A 282 13.70 28.18 -10.21
C ALA A 282 14.98 28.84 -9.69
N GLU A 283 15.37 29.98 -10.25
CA GLU A 283 16.58 30.69 -9.81
C GLU A 283 16.51 31.04 -8.31
N GLY A 284 17.34 30.36 -7.51
CA GLY A 284 17.39 30.54 -6.06
C GLY A 284 16.22 29.95 -5.29
N MET A 285 15.31 29.20 -5.93
CA MET A 285 14.12 28.64 -5.29
C MET A 285 13.93 27.16 -5.69
N LEU A 286 13.56 26.33 -4.72
CA LEU A 286 13.26 24.92 -4.95
C LEU A 286 11.94 24.57 -4.24
N GLY A 287 10.97 24.12 -5.03
CA GLY A 287 9.66 23.67 -4.55
C GLY A 287 9.51 22.18 -4.81
N ARG A 288 8.95 21.44 -3.85
CA ARG A 288 8.59 20.03 -4.03
C ARG A 288 7.15 19.85 -3.58
N LEU A 289 6.35 19.18 -4.39
CA LEU A 289 4.96 18.88 -4.09
C LEU A 289 4.73 17.37 -4.27
N PRO A 290 4.09 16.69 -3.32
CA PRO A 290 3.70 15.29 -3.51
C PRO A 290 2.68 15.19 -4.64
N LEU A 291 2.79 14.15 -5.47
CA LEU A 291 1.88 13.86 -6.58
C LEU A 291 1.42 12.40 -6.48
N VAL A 292 0.12 12.19 -6.32
CA VAL A 292 -0.49 10.86 -6.36
C VAL A 292 -0.97 10.64 -7.79
N VAL A 293 -0.53 9.56 -8.43
CA VAL A 293 -0.94 9.20 -9.79
C VAL A 293 -1.84 7.96 -9.73
N PHE A 294 -2.99 8.03 -10.37
CA PHE A 294 -3.95 6.94 -10.56
C PHE A 294 -3.93 6.45 -12.01
N PRO A 295 -4.33 5.18 -12.25
CA PRO A 295 -4.39 4.61 -13.59
C PRO A 295 -5.52 5.21 -14.43
#